data_AF-A0A8T4RNC2-F1
#
_entry.id   AF-A0A8T4RNC2-F1
#
_cell.length_a   1.000
_cell.length_b   1.000
_cell.length_c   1.000
_cell.angle_alpha   90.00
_cell.angle_beta   90.00
_cell.angle_gamma   90.00
#
_symmetry.space_group_name_H-M   'P 1'
#
loop_
_entity.id
_entity.type
_entity.pdbx_description
1 polymer ?
#
loop_
_entity_poly.entity_id
_entity_poly.type
_entity_poly.pdbx_seq_one_letter_code
_entity_poly.pdbx_strand_id
1 'polypeptide(L)'
;MEKIYWGESAPVAEYDKEKFRSFCRASPEEIQQACLDQQGKLVHIISAEHFDLSFLEQICDTAQAARNIATLEDKSLKGLLPSKSVLNYFNQPSSRTFLSFSMAESHLGMRREEVR
;
A
#
# COMPACT_ATOMS: atom_id res chain seq x y z
N MET A 1 -17.05 -16.25 -10.27
CA MET A 1 -16.72 -14.84 -9.97
C MET A 1 -17.71 -14.35 -8.95
N GLU A 2 -17.30 -14.18 -7.70
CA GLU A 2 -18.11 -13.49 -6.71
C GLU A 2 -18.44 -12.09 -7.23
N LYS A 3 -19.70 -11.67 -7.09
CA LYS A 3 -20.13 -10.34 -7.51
C LYS A 3 -19.43 -9.33 -6.61
N ILE A 4 -18.61 -8.47 -7.20
CA ILE A 4 -18.06 -7.30 -6.49
C ILE A 4 -19.24 -6.54 -5.90
N TYR A 5 -19.17 -6.28 -4.59
CA TYR A 5 -20.14 -5.45 -3.91
C TYR A 5 -19.86 -3.99 -4.26
N TRP A 6 -20.80 -3.35 -4.94
CA TRP A 6 -20.67 -1.97 -5.39
C TRP A 6 -21.42 -0.98 -4.49
N GLY A 7 -22.05 -1.42 -3.40
CA GLY A 7 -22.76 -0.54 -2.47
C GLY A 7 -24.16 -1.02 -2.09
N GLU A 8 -24.73 -0.38 -1.06
CA GLU A 8 -25.99 -0.79 -0.41
C GLU A 8 -27.24 -0.47 -1.23
N SER A 9 -27.14 0.48 -2.17
CA SER A 9 -28.27 0.94 -2.99
C SER A 9 -27.87 1.08 -4.45
N ALA A 10 -28.85 1.04 -5.35
CA ALA A 10 -28.59 1.16 -6.78
C ALA A 10 -27.86 2.48 -7.18
N PRO A 11 -28.19 3.65 -6.60
CA PRO A 11 -27.45 4.88 -6.89
C PRO A 11 -25.97 4.82 -6.45
N VAL A 12 -25.69 4.30 -5.25
CA VAL A 12 -24.32 4.13 -4.76
C VAL A 12 -23.56 3.14 -5.64
N ALA A 13 -24.20 2.04 -6.00
CA ALA A 13 -23.64 1.03 -6.90
C ALA A 13 -23.28 1.56 -8.27
N GLU A 14 -24.06 2.47 -8.85
CA GLU A 14 -23.69 3.07 -10.13
C GLU A 14 -22.59 4.11 -9.99
N TYR A 15 -22.60 4.90 -8.91
CA TYR A 15 -21.54 5.85 -8.60
C TYR A 15 -20.17 5.16 -8.46
N ASP A 16 -20.08 4.10 -7.66
CA ASP A 16 -18.81 3.39 -7.40
C ASP A 16 -18.30 2.68 -8.66
N LYS A 17 -19.21 2.10 -9.46
CA LYS A 17 -18.85 1.52 -10.77
C LYS A 17 -18.30 2.58 -11.70
N GLU A 18 -18.91 3.75 -11.78
CA GLU A 18 -18.44 4.80 -12.68
C GLU A 18 -17.10 5.37 -12.22
N LYS A 19 -16.89 5.53 -10.91
CA LYS A 19 -15.57 5.89 -10.36
C LYS A 19 -14.51 4.86 -10.71
N PHE A 20 -14.81 3.57 -10.57
CA PHE A 20 -13.89 2.50 -10.94
C PHE A 20 -13.58 2.50 -12.44
N ARG A 21 -14.60 2.66 -13.30
CA ARG A 21 -14.40 2.78 -14.76
C ARG A 21 -13.55 4.00 -15.13
N SER A 22 -13.77 5.13 -14.47
CA SER A 22 -12.97 6.34 -14.65
C SER A 22 -11.52 6.08 -14.27
N PHE A 23 -11.27 5.41 -13.14
CA PHE A 23 -9.93 5.03 -12.71
C PHE A 23 -9.24 4.11 -13.72
N CYS A 24 -9.93 3.09 -14.25
CA CYS A 24 -9.36 2.20 -15.27
C CYS A 24 -9.00 2.90 -16.59
N ARG A 25 -9.56 4.09 -16.85
CA ARG A 25 -9.27 4.90 -18.05
C ARG A 25 -8.24 6.00 -17.77
N ALA A 26 -7.83 6.18 -16.51
CA ALA A 26 -6.94 7.25 -16.12
C ALA A 26 -5.54 7.04 -16.70
N SER A 27 -4.87 8.13 -17.07
CA SER A 27 -3.47 8.07 -17.50
C SER A 27 -2.52 7.81 -16.32
N PRO A 28 -1.29 7.33 -16.56
CA PRO A 28 -0.29 7.20 -15.50
C PRO A 28 -0.06 8.49 -14.72
N GLU A 29 -0.10 9.66 -15.39
CA GLU A 29 0.05 10.97 -14.77
C GLU A 29 -1.12 11.31 -13.84
N GLU A 30 -2.36 10.98 -14.24
CA GLU A 30 -3.54 11.17 -13.40
C GLU A 30 -3.48 10.28 -12.15
N ILE A 31 -3.05 9.02 -12.31
CA ILE A 31 -2.83 8.09 -11.20
C ILE A 31 -1.72 8.60 -10.27
N GLN A 32 -0.63 9.11 -10.84
CA GLN A 32 0.46 9.69 -10.06
C GLN A 32 -0.04 10.86 -9.20
N GLN A 33 -0.79 11.80 -9.78
CA GLN A 33 -1.34 12.93 -9.03
C GLN A 33 -2.29 12.47 -7.92
N ALA A 34 -3.11 11.45 -8.17
CA ALA A 34 -3.99 10.87 -7.14
C ALA A 34 -3.22 10.17 -5.99
N CYS A 35 -1.94 9.82 -6.20
CA CYS A 35 -1.10 9.19 -5.20
C CYS A 35 -0.31 10.18 -4.32
N LEU A 36 -0.33 11.47 -4.65
CA LEU A 36 0.37 12.53 -3.93
C LEU A 36 -0.58 13.35 -3.04
N ASP A 37 -0.07 13.87 -1.93
CA ASP A 37 -0.77 14.90 -1.16
C ASP A 37 -0.62 16.30 -1.80
N GLN A 38 -1.24 17.31 -1.17
CA GLN A 38 -1.20 18.70 -1.65
C GLN A 38 0.22 19.29 -1.69
N GLN A 39 1.18 18.68 -0.99
CA GLN A 39 2.58 19.07 -0.92
C GLN A 39 3.45 18.23 -1.87
N GLY A 40 2.85 17.33 -2.66
CA GLY A 40 3.56 16.46 -3.60
C GLY A 40 4.24 15.27 -2.94
N LYS A 41 3.89 14.94 -1.69
CA LYS A 41 4.43 13.76 -1.00
C LYS A 41 3.63 12.52 -1.36
N LEU A 42 4.33 11.41 -1.63
CA LEU A 42 3.71 10.12 -1.86
C LEU A 42 2.96 9.63 -0.62
N VAL A 43 1.65 9.40 -0.78
CA VAL A 43 0.75 8.93 0.28
C VAL A 43 0.01 7.64 -0.10
N HIS A 44 -0.10 7.34 -1.40
CA HIS A 44 -0.71 6.11 -1.90
C HIS A 44 0.17 5.44 -2.94
N ILE A 45 0.00 4.12 -3.11
CA ILE A 45 0.59 3.34 -4.21
C ILE A 45 -0.51 2.45 -4.76
N ILE A 46 -0.89 2.66 -6.02
CA ILE A 46 -2.01 1.94 -6.66
C ILE A 46 -1.54 1.10 -7.86
N SER A 47 -0.58 1.60 -8.63
CA SER A 47 0.05 0.90 -9.75
C SER A 47 1.56 1.16 -9.76
N ALA A 48 2.37 0.25 -10.25
CA ALA A 48 3.81 0.49 -10.41
C ALA A 48 4.13 1.32 -11.66
N GLU A 49 3.23 1.36 -12.64
CA GLU A 49 3.46 1.95 -13.97
C GLU A 49 3.65 3.47 -13.97
N HIS A 50 3.24 4.16 -12.90
CA HIS A 50 3.43 5.60 -12.77
C HIS A 50 4.75 6.00 -12.11
N PHE A 51 5.58 5.03 -11.70
CA PHE A 51 6.91 5.29 -11.16
C PHE A 51 7.97 5.15 -12.26
N ASP A 52 8.94 6.05 -12.24
CA ASP A 52 10.14 5.89 -13.05
C ASP A 52 11.05 4.80 -12.50
N LEU A 53 11.98 4.33 -13.35
CA LEU A 53 12.91 3.27 -12.99
C LEU A 53 13.78 3.64 -11.78
N SER A 54 14.21 4.90 -11.69
CA SER A 54 15.11 5.36 -10.62
C SER A 54 14.44 5.27 -9.26
N PHE A 55 13.16 5.62 -9.16
CA PHE A 55 12.39 5.49 -7.94
C PHE A 55 12.17 4.02 -7.55
N LEU A 56 11.90 3.15 -8.54
CA LEU A 56 11.77 1.71 -8.29
C LEU A 56 13.08 1.09 -7.78
N GLU A 57 14.23 1.49 -8.35
CA GLU A 57 15.56 1.09 -7.87
C GLU A 57 15.78 1.55 -6.43
N GLN A 58 15.42 2.80 -6.12
CA GLN A 58 15.53 3.33 -4.75
C GLN A 58 14.70 2.53 -3.74
N ILE A 59 13.49 2.09 -4.10
CA ILE A 59 12.66 1.22 -3.24
C ILE A 59 13.38 -0.11 -3.00
N CYS A 60 13.91 -0.73 -4.06
CA CYS A 60 14.62 -2.01 -3.96
C CYS A 60 15.88 -1.91 -3.10
N ASP A 61 16.69 -0.86 -3.28
CA ASP A 61 17.90 -0.61 -2.50
C ASP A 61 17.57 -0.37 -1.03
N THR A 62 16.52 0.42 -0.76
CA THR A 62 16.03 0.67 0.60
C THR A 62 15.57 -0.62 1.27
N ALA A 63 14.82 -1.46 0.55
CA ALA A 63 14.36 -2.75 1.05
C ALA A 63 15.53 -3.71 1.33
N GLN A 64 16.56 -3.72 0.47
CA GLN A 64 17.74 -4.53 0.67
C GLN A 64 18.58 -4.07 1.87
N ALA A 65 18.74 -2.75 2.05
CA ALA A 65 19.40 -2.18 3.22
C ALA A 65 18.65 -2.53 4.51
N ALA A 66 17.32 -2.38 4.53
CA ALA A 66 16.50 -2.77 5.67
C ALA A 66 16.64 -4.26 6.00
N ARG A 67 16.66 -5.14 4.98
CA ARG A 67 16.90 -6.58 5.18
C ARG A 67 18.26 -6.85 5.82
N ASN A 68 19.32 -6.20 5.34
CA ASN A 68 20.67 -6.38 5.88
C ASN A 68 20.74 -5.92 7.35
N ILE A 69 20.10 -4.81 7.69
CA ILE A 69 20.04 -4.32 9.08
C ILE A 69 19.25 -5.29 9.96
N ALA A 70 18.10 -5.78 9.48
CA ALA A 70 17.26 -6.72 10.22
C ALA A 70 17.98 -8.03 10.59
N THR A 71 19.00 -8.45 9.83
CA THR A 71 19.80 -9.64 10.13
C THR A 71 20.84 -9.45 11.24
N LEU A 72 21.19 -8.20 11.58
CA LEU A 72 22.29 -7.90 12.51
C LEU A 72 21.88 -7.84 13.99
N GLU A 73 20.71 -8.38 14.36
CA GLU A 73 20.08 -8.27 15.70
C GLU A 73 19.96 -6.82 16.23
N ASP A 74 20.08 -5.83 15.35
CA ASP A 74 20.02 -4.42 15.70
C ASP A 74 18.54 -3.96 15.82
N LYS A 75 18.24 -3.26 16.92
CA LYS A 75 16.91 -2.66 17.17
C LYS A 75 16.70 -1.35 16.40
N SER A 76 17.68 -0.88 15.64
CA SER A 76 17.64 0.39 14.90
C SER A 76 16.38 0.57 14.04
N LEU A 77 15.91 -0.47 13.36
CA LEU A 77 14.69 -0.39 12.54
C LEU A 77 13.42 -0.16 13.38
N LYS A 78 13.33 -0.71 14.60
CA LYS A 78 12.12 -0.60 15.44
C LYS A 78 11.84 0.83 15.89
N GLY A 79 12.85 1.69 15.88
CA GLY A 79 12.72 3.11 16.22
C GLY A 79 12.18 3.98 15.08
N LEU A 80 12.03 3.46 13.86
CA LEU A 80 11.69 4.27 12.69
C LEU A 80 10.23 4.73 12.68
N LEU A 81 9.27 3.82 12.96
CA LEU A 81 7.83 4.13 12.89
C LEU A 81 7.02 3.69 14.14
N PRO A 82 7.51 3.90 15.39
CA PRO A 82 6.88 3.36 16.59
C PRO A 82 5.49 3.94 16.91
N SER A 83 5.17 5.11 16.37
CA SER A 83 3.88 5.79 16.59
C SER A 83 2.87 5.57 15.46
N LYS A 84 3.22 4.78 14.44
CA LYS A 84 2.34 4.51 13.30
C LYS A 84 1.56 3.22 13.53
N SER A 85 0.28 3.26 13.15
CA SER A 85 -0.59 2.08 13.13
C SER A 85 -0.95 1.73 11.69
N VAL A 86 -1.02 0.44 11.38
CA VAL A 86 -1.38 -0.08 10.05
C VAL A 86 -2.57 -1.00 10.18
N LEU A 87 -3.54 -0.84 9.27
CA LEU A 87 -4.64 -1.77 9.09
C LEU A 87 -4.38 -2.61 7.83
N ASN A 88 -4.20 -3.91 8.02
CA ASN A 88 -4.13 -4.87 6.93
C ASN A 88 -5.53 -5.37 6.58
N TYR A 89 -6.05 -4.94 5.42
CA TYR A 89 -7.38 -5.32 4.91
C TYR A 89 -7.28 -6.25 3.71
N PHE A 90 -7.84 -7.46 3.83
CA PHE A 90 -7.81 -8.49 2.80
C PHE A 90 -9.21 -9.07 2.58
N ASN A 91 -9.89 -8.65 1.51
CA ASN A 91 -11.20 -9.23 1.14
C ASN A 91 -11.10 -10.69 0.62
N GLN A 92 -9.89 -11.15 0.29
CA GLN A 92 -9.61 -12.52 -0.14
C GLN A 92 -8.37 -13.05 0.58
N PRO A 93 -8.29 -14.36 0.88
CA PRO A 93 -7.13 -14.95 1.55
C PRO A 93 -5.82 -14.73 0.77
N SER A 94 -4.84 -14.08 1.39
CA SER A 94 -3.49 -13.91 0.83
C SER A 94 -2.39 -14.04 1.90
N SER A 95 -2.17 -15.27 2.38
CA SER A 95 -1.29 -15.54 3.53
C SER A 95 0.14 -15.03 3.35
N ARG A 96 0.71 -15.16 2.14
CA ARG A 96 2.09 -14.72 1.88
C ARG A 96 2.24 -13.21 1.97
N THR A 97 1.31 -12.46 1.37
CA THR A 97 1.30 -11.00 1.43
C THR A 97 1.04 -10.53 2.86
N PHE A 98 0.05 -11.12 3.54
CA PHE A 98 -0.25 -10.77 4.92
C PHE A 98 0.97 -10.94 5.84
N LEU A 99 1.66 -12.09 5.75
CA LEU A 99 2.85 -12.36 6.56
C LEU A 99 4.00 -11.41 6.23
N SER A 100 4.23 -11.08 4.95
CA SER A 100 5.31 -10.15 4.59
C SER A 100 5.08 -8.74 5.14
N PHE A 101 3.85 -8.22 5.05
CA PHE A 101 3.50 -6.91 5.62
C PHE A 101 3.62 -6.93 7.15
N SER A 102 3.09 -7.98 7.79
CA SER A 102 3.17 -8.15 9.25
C SER A 102 4.61 -8.16 9.78
N MET A 103 5.53 -8.81 9.04
CA MET A 103 6.95 -8.82 9.41
C MET A 103 7.59 -7.44 9.22
N ALA A 104 7.32 -6.76 8.10
CA ALA A 104 7.85 -5.42 7.86
C ALA A 104 7.40 -4.42 8.93
N GLU A 105 6.12 -4.42 9.29
CA GLU A 105 5.56 -3.59 10.36
C GLU A 105 6.24 -3.85 11.71
N SER A 106 6.45 -5.12 12.05
CA SER A 106 7.15 -5.54 13.27
C SER A 106 8.61 -5.07 13.30
N HIS A 107 9.32 -5.15 12.16
CA HIS A 107 10.67 -4.62 12.04
C HIS A 107 10.71 -3.10 12.23
N LEU A 108 9.71 -2.37 11.74
CA LEU A 108 9.62 -0.90 11.83
C LEU A 108 9.05 -0.39 13.15
N GLY A 109 8.60 -1.29 14.03
CA GLY A 109 8.02 -0.95 15.35
C GLY A 109 6.57 -0.49 15.30
N MET A 110 5.85 -0.73 14.19
CA MET A 110 4.48 -0.26 14.00
C MET A 110 3.47 -1.09 14.80
N ARG A 111 2.35 -0.47 15.17
CA ARG A 111 1.18 -1.20 15.70
C ARG A 111 0.36 -1.74 14.54
N ARG A 112 0.07 -3.03 14.54
CA ARG A 112 -0.75 -3.69 13.51
C ARG A 112 -2.15 -3.99 14.01
N GLU A 113 -3.15 -3.62 13.23
CA GLU A 113 -4.53 -4.07 13.33
C GLU A 113 -4.87 -4.88 12.07
N GLU A 114 -5.75 -5.88 12.18
CA GLU A 114 -6.20 -6.67 11.03
C GLU A 114 -7.72 -6.81 11.01
N VAL A 115 -8.29 -6.76 9.81
CA VAL A 115 -9.70 -7.09 9.56
C VAL A 115 -9.70 -8.21 8.52
N ARG A 116 -10.32 -9.34 8.90
CA ARG A 116 -10.43 -10.56 8.09
C ARG A 116 -11.88 -10.90 7.84
#